data_AF-A0A7V6APW7-F1
#
_entry.id   AF-A0A7V6APW7-F1
#
_cell.length_a   1.000
_cell.length_b   1.000
_cell.length_c   1.000
_cell.angle_alpha   90.00
_cell.angle_beta   90.00
_cell.angle_gamma   90.00
#
_symmetry.space_group_name_H-M   'P 1'
#
loop_
_entity.id
_entity.type
_entity.pdbx_description
1 polymer ?
#
loop_
_entity_poly.entity_id
_entity_poly.type
_entity_poly.pdbx_seq_one_letter_code
_entity_poly.pdbx_strand_id
1 'polypeptide(L)' 'MNKLFYGDNLEVLREHIADESVDLVYLDPPFNSKRAYNIIFKDKEGKFPPSQIQAFDDTWSWSDDSEEAMWEMSRQP' A
#
# COMPACT_ATOMS: atom_id res chain seq x y z
N MET A 1 17.70 -12.39 -10.24
CA MET A 1 17.05 -11.38 -11.09
C MET A 1 15.98 -10.71 -10.26
N ASN A 2 15.88 -9.38 -10.28
CA ASN A 2 14.95 -8.64 -9.42
C ASN A 2 13.55 -8.63 -10.06
N LYS A 3 12.50 -8.72 -9.24
CA LYS A 3 11.09 -8.70 -9.68
C LYS A 3 10.40 -7.47 -9.08
N LEU A 4 9.50 -6.87 -9.85
CA LEU A 4 8.61 -5.80 -9.41
C LEU A 4 7.17 -6.27 -9.68
N PHE A 5 6.32 -6.17 -8.67
CA PHE A 5 4.91 -6.49 -8.76
C PHE A 5 4.10 -5.20 -8.58
N TYR A 6 2.97 -5.09 -9.26
CA TYR A 6 2.06 -3.94 -9.18
C TYR A 6 0.64 -4.46 -8.97
N GLY A 7 -0.01 -4.03 -7.90
CA GLY A 7 -1.34 -4.51 -7.50
C GLY A 7 -1.55 -4.40 -5.99
N ASP A 8 -2.64 -4.99 -5.51
CA ASP A 8 -2.87 -5.19 -4.09
C ASP A 8 -1.80 -6.13 -3.49
N ASN A 9 -1.30 -5.81 -2.30
CA ASN A 9 -0.17 -6.53 -1.74
C ASN A 9 -0.53 -7.96 -1.31
N LEU A 10 -1.76 -8.19 -0.83
CA LEU A 10 -2.19 -9.49 -0.33
C LEU A 10 -2.40 -10.46 -1.48
N GLU A 11 -3.02 -10.00 -2.56
CA GLU A 11 -3.19 -10.77 -3.80
C GLU A 11 -1.84 -11.13 -4.42
N VAL A 12 -0.94 -10.14 -4.57
CA VAL A 12 0.41 -10.36 -5.11
C VAL A 12 1.20 -11.39 -4.28
N LEU A 13 1.16 -11.28 -2.95
CA LEU A 13 1.84 -12.22 -2.07
C LEU A 13 1.31 -13.65 -2.24
N ARG A 14 -0.02 -13.82 -2.34
CA ARG A 14 -0.66 -15.14 -2.49
C ARG A 14 -0.40 -15.79 -3.85
N GLU A 15 -0.43 -15.03 -4.93
CA GLU A 15 -0.40 -15.60 -6.29
C GLU A 15 1.01 -15.76 -6.86
N HIS A 16 1.98 -15.00 -6.37
CA HIS A 16 3.27 -14.86 -7.04
C HIS A 16 4.50 -15.13 -6.18
N ILE A 17 4.34 -15.20 -4.86
CA ILE A 17 5.44 -15.41 -3.92
C ILE A 17 5.22 -16.76 -3.24
N ALA A 18 6.23 -17.63 -3.29
CA ALA A 18 6.13 -18.95 -2.71
C ALA A 18 6.25 -18.89 -1.18
N ASP A 19 5.59 -19.83 -0.50
CA ASP A 19 5.72 -20.00 0.94
C ASP A 19 7.19 -20.23 1.34
N GLU A 20 7.57 -19.72 2.52
CA GLU A 20 8.91 -19.88 3.10
C GLU A 20 10.09 -19.47 2.19
N SER A 21 9.84 -18.60 1.19
CA SER A 21 10.83 -18.21 0.19
C SER A 21 11.52 -16.86 0.44
N VAL A 22 11.17 -16.18 1.53
CA VAL A 22 11.63 -14.81 1.84
C VAL A 22 12.40 -14.79 3.17
N ASP A 23 13.68 -14.43 3.10
CA ASP A 23 14.56 -14.36 4.29
C ASP A 23 14.43 -13.04 5.08
N LEU A 24 14.12 -11.92 4.39
CA LEU A 24 14.06 -10.59 4.98
C LEU A 24 12.95 -9.76 4.32
N VAL A 25 12.13 -9.13 5.18
CA VAL A 25 11.04 -8.24 4.78
C VAL A 25 11.32 -6.85 5.35
N TYR A 26 11.27 -5.82 4.49
CA TYR A 26 11.22 -4.42 4.89
C TYR A 26 9.89 -3.82 4.43
N LEU A 27 9.13 -3.25 5.36
CA LEU A 27 7.83 -2.65 5.12
C LEU A 27 7.73 -1.31 5.84
N ASP A 28 7.18 -0.32 5.14
CA ASP A 28 6.83 1.01 5.67
C ASP A 28 5.33 1.28 5.37
N PRO A 29 4.41 0.58 6.04
CA PRO A 29 2.97 0.72 5.79
C PRO A 29 2.45 2.10 6.22
N PRO A 30 1.29 2.55 5.72
CA PRO A 30 0.66 3.78 6.17
C PRO A 30 0.48 3.78 7.70
N PHE A 31 0.90 4.87 8.35
CA PHE A 31 0.84 5.02 9.80
C PHE A 31 -0.56 5.39 10.31
N ASN A 32 -1.54 5.57 9.40
CA ASN A 32 -2.89 6.01 9.70
C ASN A 32 -2.91 7.34 10.48
N SER A 33 -2.01 8.26 10.12
CA SER A 33 -1.82 9.52 10.84
C SER A 33 -2.92 10.56 10.56
N LYS A 34 -3.89 10.22 9.69
CA LYS A 34 -4.97 11.12 9.20
C LYS A 34 -4.43 12.38 8.52
N ARG A 35 -3.23 12.30 7.96
CA ARG A 35 -2.62 13.39 7.19
C ARG A 35 -2.80 13.11 5.71
N ALA A 36 -3.45 14.04 5.01
CA ALA A 36 -3.41 14.07 3.56
C ALA A 36 -2.02 14.53 3.13
N TYR A 37 -1.18 13.61 2.64
CA TYR A 37 0.11 13.98 2.06
C TYR A 37 -0.15 14.50 0.64
N ASN A 38 -0.28 15.82 0.50
CA ASN A 38 -0.30 16.43 -0.82
C ASN A 38 1.14 16.45 -1.36
N ILE A 39 1.46 15.63 -2.37
CA ILE A 39 2.72 15.82 -3.09
C ILE A 39 2.57 17.12 -3.89
N ILE A 40 3.23 18.18 -3.41
CA ILE A 40 3.28 19.47 -4.09
C ILE A 40 4.41 19.41 -5.13
N PHE A 41 4.11 19.04 -6.38
CA PHE A 41 5.00 19.35 -7.48
C PHE A 41 4.82 20.83 -7.86
N LYS A 42 5.86 21.63 -7.70
CA LYS A 42 5.95 22.96 -8.32
C LYS A 42 6.47 22.79 -9.75
N ASP A 43 5.83 23.44 -10.73
CA ASP A 43 6.41 23.49 -12.07
C ASP A 43 7.70 24.35 -12.09
N LYS A 44 8.39 24.38 -13.24
CA LYS A 44 9.65 25.13 -13.41
C LYS A 44 9.48 26.64 -13.21
N GLU A 45 8.25 27.15 -13.18
CA GLU A 45 7.88 28.56 -13.02
C GLU A 45 7.33 28.86 -11.61
N GLY A 46 7.31 27.86 -10.72
CA GLY A 46 6.84 27.98 -9.34
C GLY A 46 5.32 28.05 -9.20
N LYS A 47 4.55 27.78 -10.26
CA LYS A 47 3.09 27.74 -10.20
C LYS A 47 2.62 26.35 -9.79
N PHE A 48 1.50 26.33 -9.07
CA PHE A 48 0.83 25.09 -8.66
C PHE A 48 -0.06 24.64 -9.83
N PRO A 49 0.21 23.49 -10.47
CA PRO A 49 -0.68 22.98 -11.51
C PRO A 49 -2.05 22.63 -10.90
N PRO A 50 -3.17 22.93 -11.58
CA PRO A 50 -4.52 22.67 -11.09
C PRO A 50 -4.83 21.17 -10.93
N SER A 51 -4.03 20.29 -11.52
CA SER A 51 -4.06 18.84 -11.30
C SER A 51 -3.22 18.48 -10.07
N GLN A 52 -3.66 18.92 -8.88
CA GLN A 52 -3.09 18.45 -7.63
C GLN A 52 -3.57 17.01 -7.42
N ILE A 53 -2.74 16.04 -7.81
CA ILE A 53 -3.03 14.61 -7.62
C ILE A 53 -2.94 14.34 -6.12
N GLN A 54 -4.05 13.95 -5.50
CA GLN A 54 -4.06 13.45 -4.13
C GLN A 54 -3.10 12.26 -4.08
N ALA A 55 -1.98 12.40 -3.37
CA ALA A 55 -0.89 11.43 -3.50
C ALA A 55 -1.26 10.10 -2.87
N PHE A 56 -1.90 10.14 -1.70
CA PHE A 56 -2.53 9.02 -1.01
C PHE A 56 -3.17 9.56 0.27
N ASP A 57 -4.33 9.02 0.66
CA ASP A 57 -4.85 9.23 2.00
C ASP A 57 -4.17 8.23 2.95
N ASP A 58 -3.42 8.72 3.93
CA ASP A 58 -2.91 7.92 5.06
C ASP A 58 -4.03 7.67 6.07
N THR A 59 -5.18 7.22 5.56
CA THR A 59 -6.37 6.89 6.33
C THR A 59 -6.87 5.55 5.83
N TRP A 60 -6.78 4.54 6.68
CA TRP A 60 -7.36 3.24 6.39
C TRP A 60 -8.64 3.05 7.21
N SER A 61 -9.66 2.49 6.59
CA SER A 61 -10.92 2.10 7.23
C SER A 61 -11.04 0.58 7.19
N TRP A 62 -11.42 -0.01 8.31
CA TRP A 62 -11.77 -1.43 8.37
C TRP A 62 -12.97 -1.70 7.47
N SER A 63 -12.77 -2.49 6.41
CA SER A 63 -13.82 -2.93 5.48
C SER A 63 -14.25 -4.37 5.75
N ASP A 64 -15.34 -4.82 5.13
CA ASP A 64 -15.76 -6.22 5.18
C ASP A 64 -14.66 -7.15 4.61
N ASP A 65 -13.99 -6.74 3.52
CA ASP A 65 -12.84 -7.48 2.95
C ASP A 65 -11.68 -7.60 3.95
N SER A 66 -11.48 -6.56 4.77
CA SER A 66 -10.45 -6.54 5.81
C SER A 66 -10.77 -7.54 6.93
N GLU A 67 -12.05 -7.62 7.31
CA GLU A 67 -12.56 -8.59 8.29
C GLU A 67 -12.36 -10.02 7.77
N GLU A 68 -12.78 -10.29 6.53
CA GLU A 68 -12.66 -11.61 5.92
C GLU A 68 -11.20 -12.07 5.83
N ALA A 69 -10.30 -11.19 5.36
CA ALA A 69 -8.87 -11.48 5.29
C ALA A 69 -8.28 -11.79 6.67
N MET A 70 -8.63 -11.04 7.72
CA MET A 70 -8.20 -11.31 9.10
C MET A 70 -8.71 -12.69 9.56
N TRP A 71 -9.99 -12.95 9.33
CA TRP A 71 -10.63 -14.21 9.72
C TRP A 71 -10.04 -15.42 9.00
N GLU A 72 -9.58 -15.27 7.76
CA GLU A 72 -8.86 -16.31 7.02
C GLU A 72 -7.46 -16.55 7.61
N MET A 73 -6.70 -15.48 7.86
CA MET A 73 -5.34 -15.56 8.41
C MET A 73 -5.33 -16.17 9.82
N SER A 74 -6.30 -15.83 10.66
CA SER A 74 -6.43 -16.37 12.02
C SER A 74 -6.81 -17.86 12.08
N ARG A 75 -7.24 -18.45 10.96
CA ARG A 75 -7.58 -19.88 10.85
C ARG A 75 -6.44 -20.76 10.34
N GLN A 76 -5.34 -20.18 9.86
CA GLN A 76 -4.18 -20.96 9.43
C GLN A 76 -3.43 -21.50 10.68
N PRO A 77 -3.24 -22.82 10.81
CA PRO A 77 -2.57 -23.46 11.95
C PRO A 77 -1.04 -23.30 11.94
#